data_AF-A0A4R4KFY5-F1
#
_entry.id   AF-A0A4R4KFY5-F1
#
_cell.length_a   1.000
_cell.length_b   1.000
_cell.length_c   1.000
_cell.angle_alpha   90.00
_cell.angle_beta   90.00
_cell.angle_gamma   90.00
#
_symmetry.space_group_name_H-M   'P 1'
#
loop_
_entity.id
_entity.type
_entity.pdbx_description
1 polymer ?
#
loop_
_entity_poly.entity_id
_entity_poly.type
_entity_poly.pdbx_seq_one_letter_code
_entity_poly.pdbx_strand_id
1 'polypeptide(L)'
;MNLTQNAAKHSFEDTFVAWLTTFVLSLPNGLRVVRHSPEVVNVESSDGFRVLTITLKSLNQRQISDSKTSANQLVNKSIIIHEDLWFTKPFIIQSRLKALLGISERIPARLTKVRRVDKADTLRFLEENHLQGPLPARYAYGLYLPQHYERVLHSPQLFTNQLRTQDGMLVALATFAPPRIFTRETGPHRSFEMIRFANLAHTTVVGGLTKLLSHVVKEHQPNDIMTYVDLEWSVGQSFEKQGFKAVNDTDKHLFWVQPENLKRYPTQRLPEGLTELNAEAQGYLKVYTAGSRKFVLTIHP
;
A
#
# COMPACT_ATOMS: atom_id res chain seq x y z
N MET A 1 -4.88 -37.30 16.03
CA MET A 1 -4.18 -37.22 14.72
C MET A 1 -5.26 -37.28 13.64
N ASN A 2 -5.77 -36.13 13.21
CA ASN A 2 -5.35 -35.32 12.06
C ASN A 2 -5.85 -35.84 10.71
N LEU A 3 -6.98 -35.29 10.24
CA LEU A 3 -7.37 -35.26 8.81
C LEU A 3 -7.94 -33.89 8.37
N THR A 4 -8.29 -32.97 9.29
CA THR A 4 -8.85 -31.65 8.93
C THR A 4 -7.85 -30.50 8.92
N GLN A 5 -6.63 -30.66 9.45
CA GLN A 5 -5.61 -29.58 9.43
C GLN A 5 -4.77 -29.53 8.14
N ASN A 6 -4.74 -30.58 7.32
CA ASN A 6 -3.95 -30.61 6.08
C ASN A 6 -4.65 -30.01 4.86
N ALA A 7 -5.99 -30.03 4.80
CA ALA A 7 -6.73 -29.53 3.63
C ALA A 7 -6.68 -28.00 3.49
N ALA A 8 -6.65 -27.28 4.62
CA ALA A 8 -6.52 -25.82 4.59
C ALA A 8 -5.10 -25.38 4.19
N LYS A 9 -4.06 -26.17 4.48
CA LYS A 9 -2.64 -25.77 4.30
C LYS A 9 -2.25 -25.53 2.85
N HIS A 10 -2.87 -26.29 1.97
CA HIS A 10 -2.68 -26.18 0.54
C HIS A 10 -3.45 -25.00 -0.08
N SER A 11 -4.61 -24.59 0.44
CA SER A 11 -5.46 -23.62 -0.26
C SER A 11 -4.90 -22.19 -0.38
N PHE A 12 -4.23 -21.64 0.64
CA PHE A 12 -3.67 -20.28 0.56
C PHE A 12 -2.48 -20.21 -0.40
N GLU A 13 -1.50 -21.09 -0.22
CA GLU A 13 -0.33 -21.17 -1.07
C GLU A 13 -0.72 -21.53 -2.50
N ASP A 14 -1.59 -22.53 -2.70
CA ASP A 14 -2.01 -22.96 -4.02
C ASP A 14 -2.79 -21.88 -4.76
N THR A 15 -3.68 -21.14 -4.08
CA THR A 15 -4.41 -20.03 -4.74
C THR A 15 -3.49 -18.88 -5.11
N PHE A 16 -2.51 -18.56 -4.25
CA PHE A 16 -1.49 -17.56 -4.57
C PHE A 16 -0.61 -18.02 -5.74
N VAL A 17 -0.11 -19.26 -5.71
CA VAL A 17 0.74 -19.83 -6.75
C VAL A 17 -0.02 -20.00 -8.07
N ALA A 18 -1.29 -20.40 -8.04
CA ALA A 18 -2.14 -20.50 -9.22
C ALA A 18 -2.38 -19.12 -9.84
N TRP A 19 -2.66 -18.10 -9.01
CA TRP A 19 -2.75 -16.71 -9.48
C TRP A 19 -1.43 -16.26 -10.08
N LEU A 20 -0.30 -16.47 -9.38
CA LEU A 20 1.03 -16.05 -9.83
C LEU A 20 1.39 -16.73 -11.15
N THR A 21 1.11 -18.02 -11.29
CA THR A 21 1.37 -18.81 -12.51
C THR A 21 0.54 -18.26 -13.67
N THR A 22 -0.77 -18.08 -13.48
CA THR A 22 -1.66 -17.49 -14.49
C THR A 22 -1.21 -16.08 -14.87
N PHE A 23 -0.84 -15.28 -13.87
CA PHE A 23 -0.36 -13.92 -14.08
C PHE A 23 0.94 -13.90 -14.89
N VAL A 24 1.94 -14.72 -14.55
CA VAL A 24 3.21 -14.82 -15.27
C VAL A 24 2.98 -15.25 -16.72
N LEU A 25 2.10 -16.24 -16.96
CA LEU A 25 1.74 -16.68 -18.30
C LEU A 25 1.04 -15.59 -19.13
N SER A 26 0.36 -14.64 -18.47
CA SER A 26 -0.32 -13.53 -19.13
C SER A 26 0.59 -12.37 -19.53
N LEU A 27 1.85 -12.35 -19.09
CA LEU A 27 2.78 -11.27 -19.41
C LEU A 27 3.28 -11.37 -20.85
N PRO A 28 3.42 -10.23 -21.57
CA PRO A 28 4.00 -10.23 -22.91
C PRO A 28 5.39 -10.86 -22.90
N ASN A 29 5.66 -11.72 -23.90
CA ASN A 29 6.95 -12.39 -24.10
C ASN A 29 8.10 -11.37 -24.09
N GLY A 30 8.76 -11.21 -22.93
CA GLY A 30 9.72 -10.13 -22.69
C GLY A 30 10.01 -9.93 -21.20
N LEU A 31 9.01 -10.08 -20.34
CA LEU A 31 9.25 -10.38 -18.92
C LEU A 31 9.65 -11.86 -18.81
N ARG A 32 10.92 -12.15 -19.09
CA ARG A 32 11.50 -13.44 -18.68
C ARG A 32 11.51 -13.47 -17.16
N VAL A 33 10.48 -14.05 -16.55
CA VAL A 33 10.65 -14.69 -15.25
C VAL A 33 11.68 -15.78 -15.51
N VAL A 34 12.94 -15.50 -15.17
CA VAL A 34 14.04 -16.42 -15.42
C VAL A 34 13.75 -17.69 -14.62
N ARG A 35 13.18 -18.70 -15.29
CA ARG A 35 13.30 -20.10 -14.86
C ARG A 35 14.79 -20.33 -14.62
N HIS A 36 15.15 -20.83 -13.44
CA HIS A 36 16.50 -20.91 -12.85
C HIS A 36 16.90 -19.76 -11.88
N SER A 37 16.01 -19.39 -10.97
CA SER A 37 16.12 -19.79 -9.55
C SER A 37 14.86 -19.31 -8.83
N PRO A 38 14.21 -20.12 -7.97
CA PRO A 38 13.10 -19.64 -7.17
C PRO A 38 13.70 -18.63 -6.21
N GLU A 39 13.50 -17.35 -6.45
CA GLU A 39 13.90 -16.33 -5.48
C GLU A 39 12.83 -16.25 -4.39
N VAL A 40 12.73 -17.39 -3.70
CA VAL A 40 12.23 -17.66 -2.37
C VAL A 40 10.92 -16.94 -2.03
N VAL A 41 9.81 -17.59 -2.41
CA VAL A 41 8.56 -17.49 -1.67
C VAL A 41 8.74 -18.37 -0.43
N ASN A 42 9.01 -17.75 0.72
CA ASN A 42 8.99 -18.46 1.98
C ASN A 42 7.59 -18.30 2.57
N VAL A 43 6.93 -19.43 2.84
CA VAL A 43 5.71 -19.43 3.63
C VAL A 43 6.12 -19.72 5.05
N GLU A 44 5.87 -18.76 5.94
CA GLU A 44 6.12 -18.91 7.36
C GLU A 44 4.76 -18.96 8.06
N SER A 45 4.58 -19.92 8.96
CA SER A 45 3.42 -19.97 9.85
C SER A 45 3.84 -19.42 11.21
N SER A 46 3.15 -18.37 11.68
CA SER A 46 3.32 -17.84 13.04
C SER A 46 2.02 -18.10 13.81
N ASP A 47 2.11 -18.78 14.95
CA ASP A 47 1.01 -18.95 15.92
C ASP A 47 -0.34 -19.38 15.30
N GLY A 48 -0.31 -20.36 14.40
CA GLY A 48 -1.51 -20.90 13.75
C GLY A 48 -2.05 -20.05 12.58
N PHE A 49 -1.44 -18.90 12.29
CA PHE A 49 -1.79 -18.03 11.17
C PHE A 49 -0.72 -18.04 10.07
N ARG A 50 -1.13 -17.93 8.81
CA ARG A 50 -0.20 -18.07 7.67
C ARG A 50 0.15 -16.72 7.05
N VAL A 51 1.44 -16.55 6.79
CA VAL A 51 1.97 -15.42 6.04
C VAL A 51 2.83 -15.91 4.87
N LEU A 52 2.65 -15.26 3.73
CA LEU A 52 3.44 -15.44 2.53
C LEU A 52 4.50 -14.33 2.47
N THR A 53 5.77 -14.69 2.61
CA THR A 53 6.89 -13.76 2.42
C THR A 53 7.41 -13.90 1.00
N ILE A 54 7.24 -12.84 0.20
CA ILE A 54 7.72 -12.76 -1.17
C ILE A 54 8.99 -11.93 -1.18
N THR A 55 10.09 -12.50 -1.65
CA THR A 55 11.32 -11.74 -1.91
C THR A 55 11.37 -11.30 -3.37
N LEU A 56 11.16 -10.02 -3.63
CA LEU A 56 11.42 -9.44 -4.95
C LEU A 56 12.89 -9.02 -5.01
N LYS A 57 13.66 -9.60 -5.93
CA LYS A 57 15.01 -9.10 -6.21
C LYS A 57 14.96 -8.10 -7.36
N SER A 58 15.50 -6.92 -7.10
CA SER A 58 15.75 -5.92 -8.14
C SER A 58 17.26 -5.76 -8.29
N LEU A 59 17.73 -5.70 -9.54
CA LEU A 59 19.07 -5.22 -9.86
C LEU A 59 19.08 -3.70 -9.68
N ASN A 60 19.86 -3.18 -8.72
CA ASN A 60 20.18 -1.76 -8.67
C ASN A 60 21.58 -1.56 -9.25
N GLN A 61 21.68 -0.77 -10.34
CA GLN A 61 22.95 -0.17 -10.72
C GLN A 61 23.20 1.03 -9.81
N ARG A 62 24.16 0.92 -8.89
CA ARG A 62 24.76 2.10 -8.25
C ARG A 62 25.97 2.52 -9.10
N GLN A 63 25.93 3.72 -9.69
CA GLN A 63 27.16 4.42 -10.03
C GLN A 63 27.78 4.88 -8.71
N ILE A 64 28.78 4.16 -8.22
CA ILE A 64 29.70 4.70 -7.22
C ILE A 64 30.71 5.51 -8.02
N SER A 65 30.74 6.82 -7.80
CA SER A 65 31.77 7.69 -8.33
C SER A 65 33.12 7.25 -7.76
N ASP A 66 34.05 7.05 -8.70
CA ASP A 66 35.48 6.82 -8.56
C ASP A 66 35.96 5.39 -8.24
N SER A 67 36.71 4.88 -9.23
CA SER A 67 37.36 3.58 -9.38
C SER A 67 36.50 2.42 -9.91
N LYS A 68 37.01 1.82 -10.99
CA LYS A 68 36.40 0.82 -11.86
C LYS A 68 36.04 -0.45 -11.09
N THR A 69 34.77 -0.65 -10.73
CA THR A 69 34.05 -1.95 -10.72
C THR A 69 32.57 -1.68 -10.43
N SER A 70 31.69 -1.85 -11.42
CA SER A 70 30.24 -1.80 -11.23
C SER A 70 29.76 -3.10 -10.57
N ALA A 71 29.72 -3.16 -9.23
CA ALA A 71 29.09 -4.27 -8.53
C ALA A 71 27.56 -4.08 -8.54
N ASN A 72 26.84 -5.00 -9.20
CA ASN A 72 25.38 -5.08 -9.07
C ASN A 72 25.05 -5.51 -7.64
N GLN A 73 24.53 -4.60 -6.81
CA GLN A 73 24.01 -4.97 -5.49
C GLN A 73 22.55 -5.37 -5.64
N LEU A 74 22.24 -6.64 -5.39
CA LEU A 74 20.86 -7.11 -5.29
C LEU A 74 20.23 -6.47 -4.05
N VAL A 75 19.19 -5.66 -4.25
CA VAL A 75 18.36 -5.21 -3.13
C VAL A 75 17.19 -6.18 -3.04
N ASN A 76 17.19 -6.99 -2.00
CA ASN A 76 16.08 -7.87 -1.67
C ASN A 76 14.99 -7.03 -1.01
N LYS A 77 13.81 -7.01 -1.62
CA LYS A 77 12.61 -6.45 -1.01
C LYS A 77 11.71 -7.59 -0.59
N SER A 78 11.59 -7.82 0.72
CA SER A 78 10.63 -8.77 1.28
C SER A 78 9.28 -8.09 1.45
N ILE A 79 8.22 -8.76 1.03
CA ILE A 79 6.83 -8.35 1.20
C ILE A 79 6.14 -9.44 1.99
N ILE A 80 5.38 -9.06 3.02
CA ILE A 80 4.61 -10.00 3.82
C ILE A 80 3.14 -9.87 3.43
N ILE A 81 2.55 -10.97 2.99
CA ILE A 81 1.12 -11.08 2.67
C ILE A 81 0.47 -12.00 3.70
N HIS A 82 -0.51 -11.46 4.40
CA HIS A 82 -1.30 -12.22 5.37
C HIS A 82 -2.43 -12.98 4.69
N GLU A 83 -2.68 -14.22 5.10
CA GLU A 83 -3.71 -15.11 4.53
C GLU A 83 -5.11 -14.49 4.51
N ASP A 84 -5.52 -13.87 5.62
CA ASP A 84 -6.80 -13.19 5.73
C ASP A 84 -6.93 -12.05 4.73
N LEU A 85 -5.89 -11.24 4.58
CA LEU A 85 -5.90 -10.13 3.63
C LEU A 85 -5.90 -10.64 2.19
N TRP A 86 -5.21 -11.74 1.88
CA TRP A 86 -5.25 -12.36 0.55
C TRP A 86 -6.66 -12.78 0.16
N PHE A 87 -7.38 -13.45 1.06
CA PHE A 87 -8.73 -13.92 0.78
C PHE A 87 -9.78 -12.81 0.85
N THR A 88 -9.63 -11.83 1.75
CA THR A 88 -10.61 -10.74 1.91
C THR A 88 -10.38 -9.55 0.98
N LYS A 89 -9.14 -9.30 0.57
CA LYS A 89 -8.74 -8.16 -0.28
C LYS A 89 -7.82 -8.56 -1.45
N PRO A 90 -8.12 -9.64 -2.20
CA PRO A 90 -7.24 -10.14 -3.27
C PRO A 90 -7.01 -9.07 -4.34
N PHE A 91 -8.05 -8.35 -4.74
CA PHE A 91 -7.97 -7.33 -5.78
C PHE A 91 -6.94 -6.23 -5.46
N ILE A 92 -6.93 -5.73 -4.21
CA ILE A 92 -5.98 -4.71 -3.76
C ILE A 92 -4.56 -5.28 -3.68
N ILE A 93 -4.39 -6.50 -3.16
CA ILE A 93 -3.06 -7.13 -3.07
C ILE A 93 -2.47 -7.37 -4.46
N GLN A 94 -3.24 -7.94 -5.38
CA GLN A 94 -2.81 -8.17 -6.76
C GLN A 94 -2.46 -6.85 -7.47
N SER A 95 -3.23 -5.79 -7.22
CA SER A 95 -2.93 -4.43 -7.69
C SER A 95 -1.57 -3.94 -7.18
N ARG A 96 -1.29 -4.08 -5.88
CA ARG A 96 0.01 -3.70 -5.27
C ARG A 96 1.17 -4.50 -5.85
N LEU A 97 1.00 -5.81 -6.02
CA LEU A 97 2.02 -6.67 -6.63
C LEU A 97 2.31 -6.26 -8.08
N LYS A 98 1.27 -6.03 -8.90
CA LYS A 98 1.43 -5.52 -10.28
C LYS A 98 2.15 -4.18 -10.33
N ALA A 99 1.86 -3.27 -9.40
CA ALA A 99 2.56 -1.97 -9.32
C ALA A 99 4.04 -2.13 -8.97
N LEU A 100 4.38 -3.04 -8.04
CA LEU A 100 5.77 -3.34 -7.66
C LEU A 100 6.56 -4.00 -8.80
N LEU A 101 5.90 -4.79 -9.63
CA LEU A 101 6.48 -5.38 -10.83
C LEU A 101 6.51 -4.42 -12.04
N GLY A 102 5.94 -3.20 -11.90
CA GLY A 102 5.94 -2.18 -12.94
C GLY A 102 4.93 -2.40 -14.07
N ILE A 103 3.93 -3.27 -13.86
CA ILE A 103 3.00 -3.75 -14.91
C ILE A 103 1.62 -3.08 -14.83
N SER A 104 1.31 -2.37 -13.74
CA SER A 104 0.07 -1.58 -13.61
C SER A 104 -0.08 -0.53 -14.72
N GLU A 105 -1.32 -0.25 -15.14
CA GLU A 105 -1.65 0.81 -16.11
C GLU A 105 -1.10 2.17 -15.63
N ARG A 106 -0.24 2.81 -16.43
CA ARG A 106 0.48 4.01 -15.99
C ARG A 106 -0.26 5.27 -16.44
N ILE A 107 -0.64 6.11 -15.49
CA ILE A 107 -1.29 7.40 -15.74
C ILE A 107 -0.29 8.52 -15.40
N PRO A 108 0.20 9.31 -16.35
CA PRO A 108 1.02 10.47 -16.03
C PRO A 108 0.21 11.51 -15.25
N ALA A 109 0.68 11.93 -14.08
CA ALA A 109 -0.05 12.90 -13.24
C ALA A 109 -0.30 14.24 -13.93
N ARG A 110 0.49 14.62 -14.94
CA ARG A 110 0.23 15.84 -15.75
C ARG A 110 -1.12 15.80 -16.49
N LEU A 111 -1.67 14.61 -16.77
CA LEU A 111 -2.96 14.44 -17.44
C LEU A 111 -4.15 14.57 -16.49
N THR A 112 -3.91 14.62 -15.18
CA THR A 112 -5.00 14.66 -14.19
C THR A 112 -5.33 16.09 -13.74
N LYS A 113 -6.42 16.26 -13.01
CA LYS A 113 -6.79 17.50 -12.30
C LYS A 113 -6.88 17.22 -10.81
N VAL A 114 -6.32 18.09 -9.98
CA VAL A 114 -6.44 17.99 -8.52
C VAL A 114 -7.76 18.64 -8.09
N ARG A 115 -8.54 17.94 -7.25
CA ARG A 115 -9.77 18.46 -6.64
C ARG A 115 -9.94 17.96 -5.22
N ARG A 116 -10.74 18.68 -4.44
CA ARG A 116 -11.32 18.16 -3.19
C ARG A 116 -12.25 16.98 -3.52
N VAL A 117 -12.25 15.97 -2.65
CA VAL A 117 -13.15 14.82 -2.73
C VAL A 117 -14.06 14.86 -1.51
N ASP A 118 -15.36 14.64 -1.70
CA ASP A 118 -16.28 14.60 -0.56
C ASP A 118 -16.05 13.34 0.29
N LYS A 119 -16.71 13.32 1.45
CA LYS A 119 -16.55 12.24 2.44
C LYS A 119 -17.03 10.89 1.89
N ALA A 120 -18.14 10.84 1.17
CA ALA A 120 -18.72 9.58 0.69
C ALA A 120 -17.81 8.95 -0.37
N ASP A 121 -17.36 9.74 -1.33
CA ASP A 121 -16.45 9.30 -2.39
C ASP A 121 -15.06 8.93 -1.84
N THR A 122 -14.57 9.67 -0.83
CA THR A 122 -13.33 9.33 -0.12
C THR A 122 -13.41 7.97 0.55
N LEU A 123 -14.51 7.69 1.26
CA LEU A 123 -14.72 6.40 1.93
C LEU A 123 -14.78 5.27 0.92
N ARG A 124 -15.58 5.43 -0.14
CA ARG A 124 -15.73 4.43 -1.20
C ARG A 124 -14.40 4.13 -1.88
N PHE A 125 -13.68 5.17 -2.28
CA PHE A 125 -12.39 5.01 -2.96
C PHE A 125 -11.35 4.30 -2.08
N LEU A 126 -11.26 4.64 -0.79
CA LEU A 126 -10.28 4.00 0.10
C LEU A 126 -10.64 2.56 0.44
N GLU A 127 -11.93 2.21 0.54
CA GLU A 127 -12.35 0.82 0.77
C GLU A 127 -11.95 -0.08 -0.41
N GLU A 128 -12.13 0.41 -1.63
CA GLU A 128 -11.85 -0.34 -2.86
C GLU A 128 -10.35 -0.39 -3.22
N ASN A 129 -9.55 0.60 -2.78
CA ASN A 129 -8.21 0.80 -3.31
C ASN A 129 -7.09 0.83 -2.25
N HIS A 130 -7.40 0.94 -0.96
CA HIS A 130 -6.40 1.01 0.11
C HIS A 130 -6.50 -0.21 1.04
N LEU A 131 -5.39 -0.95 1.20
CA LEU A 131 -5.37 -2.20 1.97
C LEU A 131 -5.89 -2.03 3.40
N GLN A 132 -5.43 -0.97 4.08
CA GLN A 132 -5.82 -0.61 5.44
C GLN A 132 -7.15 0.17 5.54
N GLY A 133 -7.88 0.32 4.43
CA GLY A 133 -9.17 1.00 4.37
C GLY A 133 -9.14 2.50 4.76
N PRO A 134 -10.32 3.12 4.87
CA PRO A 134 -10.47 4.51 5.26
C PRO A 134 -10.17 4.77 6.73
N LEU A 135 -9.66 5.97 7.02
CA LEU A 135 -9.57 6.55 8.36
C LEU A 135 -10.16 7.95 8.37
N PRO A 136 -10.60 8.45 9.54
CA PRO A 136 -11.06 9.83 9.67
C PRO A 136 -10.00 10.82 9.19
N ALA A 137 -10.38 11.71 8.28
CA ALA A 137 -9.51 12.73 7.72
C ALA A 137 -10.25 14.07 7.68
N ARG A 138 -9.50 15.17 7.82
CA ARG A 138 -10.05 16.53 7.67
C ARG A 138 -10.08 16.95 6.21
N TYR A 139 -9.10 16.50 5.44
CA TYR A 139 -8.89 16.92 4.07
C TYR A 139 -8.72 15.69 3.18
N ALA A 140 -9.38 15.70 2.02
CA ALA A 140 -9.22 14.68 0.99
C ALA A 140 -9.03 15.35 -0.36
N TYR A 141 -8.01 14.92 -1.10
CA TYR A 141 -7.66 15.43 -2.43
C TYR A 141 -7.45 14.31 -3.41
N GLY A 142 -8.13 14.42 -4.55
CA GLY A 142 -8.16 13.44 -5.61
C GLY A 142 -7.49 13.93 -6.88
N LEU A 143 -6.95 12.99 -7.65
CA LEU A 143 -6.53 13.21 -9.03
C LEU A 143 -7.59 12.63 -9.96
N TYR A 144 -8.19 13.50 -10.76
CA TYR A 144 -9.22 13.14 -11.74
C TYR A 144 -8.60 13.07 -13.13
N LEU A 145 -8.75 11.94 -13.83
CA LEU A 145 -8.34 11.74 -15.22
C LEU A 145 -9.51 12.13 -16.15
N PRO A 146 -9.41 13.24 -16.91
CA PRO A 146 -10.43 13.64 -17.87
C PRO A 146 -10.69 12.56 -18.92
N GLN A 147 -11.94 12.44 -19.36
CA GLN A 147 -12.40 11.38 -20.27
C GLN A 147 -11.57 11.25 -21.55
N HIS A 148 -11.19 12.37 -22.20
CA HIS A 148 -10.38 12.35 -23.43
C HIS A 148 -8.95 11.83 -23.22
N TYR A 149 -8.48 11.73 -21.98
CA TYR A 149 -7.18 11.12 -21.64
C TYR A 149 -7.29 9.65 -21.23
N GLU A 150 -8.48 9.07 -21.10
CA GLU A 150 -8.64 7.66 -20.71
C GLU A 150 -8.08 6.67 -21.73
N ARG A 151 -7.81 7.11 -22.96
CA ARG A 151 -7.08 6.34 -23.99
C ARG A 151 -5.69 5.85 -23.58
N VAL A 152 -5.13 6.35 -22.48
CA VAL A 152 -3.86 5.86 -21.91
C VAL A 152 -4.01 4.54 -21.15
N LEU A 153 -5.25 4.11 -20.89
CA LEU A 153 -5.57 2.85 -20.22
C LEU A 153 -5.82 1.79 -21.29
N HIS A 154 -5.03 0.73 -21.29
CA HIS A 154 -5.12 -0.36 -22.27
C HIS A 154 -6.15 -1.42 -21.88
N SER A 155 -6.60 -1.39 -20.63
CA SER A 155 -7.61 -2.30 -20.06
C SER A 155 -8.85 -1.53 -19.53
N PRO A 156 -9.55 -0.73 -20.36
CA PRO A 156 -10.64 0.16 -19.93
C PRO A 156 -11.80 -0.57 -19.23
N GLN A 157 -12.02 -1.85 -19.57
CA GLN A 157 -13.03 -2.71 -18.97
C GLN A 157 -12.86 -2.90 -17.46
N LEU A 158 -11.65 -2.70 -16.90
CA LEU A 158 -11.40 -2.77 -15.47
C LEU A 158 -11.94 -1.54 -14.70
N PHE A 159 -12.29 -0.46 -15.42
CA PHE A 159 -12.54 0.85 -14.84
C PHE A 159 -13.95 1.40 -15.16
N THR A 160 -14.87 0.53 -15.58
CA THR A 160 -16.24 0.94 -15.97
C THR A 160 -17.05 1.46 -14.79
N ASN A 161 -16.93 0.83 -13.62
CA ASN A 161 -17.73 1.15 -12.42
C ASN A 161 -17.04 2.13 -11.45
N GLN A 162 -16.12 2.95 -11.97
CA GLN A 162 -15.29 3.81 -11.13
C GLN A 162 -15.94 5.17 -10.84
N LEU A 163 -15.49 5.78 -9.73
CA LEU A 163 -15.86 7.13 -9.33
C LEU A 163 -15.57 8.13 -10.44
N ARG A 164 -16.61 8.82 -10.93
CA ARG A 164 -16.53 9.82 -12.00
C ARG A 164 -17.26 11.08 -11.59
N THR A 165 -16.67 12.21 -11.95
CA THR A 165 -17.28 13.54 -11.84
C THR A 165 -17.17 14.23 -13.19
N GLN A 166 -17.67 15.47 -13.29
CA GLN A 166 -17.45 16.32 -14.46
C GLN A 166 -15.97 16.56 -14.80
N ASP A 167 -15.06 16.43 -13.82
CA ASP A 167 -13.62 16.58 -14.03
C ASP A 167 -12.95 15.29 -14.57
N GLY A 168 -13.64 14.15 -14.54
CA GLY A 168 -13.15 12.86 -15.02
C GLY A 168 -13.26 11.74 -14.00
N MET A 169 -12.52 10.65 -14.23
CA MET A 169 -12.44 9.49 -13.33
C MET A 169 -11.45 9.73 -12.19
N LEU A 170 -11.82 9.45 -10.95
CA LEU A 170 -10.90 9.53 -9.80
C LEU A 170 -9.87 8.38 -9.88
N VAL A 171 -8.60 8.72 -10.03
CA VAL A 171 -7.51 7.75 -10.26
C VAL A 171 -6.45 7.71 -9.17
N ALA A 172 -6.44 8.69 -8.27
CA ALA A 172 -5.66 8.63 -7.02
C ALA A 172 -6.28 9.56 -5.98
N LEU A 173 -6.01 9.26 -4.70
CA LEU A 173 -6.52 10.02 -3.55
C LEU A 173 -5.46 10.08 -2.46
N ALA A 174 -5.32 11.24 -1.83
CA ALA A 174 -4.60 11.42 -0.57
C ALA A 174 -5.51 12.06 0.48
N THR A 175 -5.44 11.57 1.72
CA THR A 175 -6.18 12.14 2.86
C THR A 175 -5.24 12.64 3.95
N PHE A 176 -5.64 13.70 4.63
CA PHE A 176 -4.83 14.37 5.64
C PHE A 176 -5.64 14.63 6.91
N ALA A 177 -4.98 14.49 8.06
CA ALA A 177 -5.53 14.82 9.37
C ALA A 177 -5.70 16.34 9.54
N PRO A 178 -6.46 16.80 10.55
CA PRO A 178 -6.32 18.17 11.02
C PRO A 178 -4.85 18.46 11.38
N PRO A 179 -4.31 19.63 11.03
CA PRO A 179 -2.94 19.98 11.35
C PRO A 179 -2.74 20.06 12.86
N ARG A 180 -1.58 19.60 13.32
CA ARG A 180 -1.13 19.82 14.69
C ARG A 180 -0.21 21.04 14.72
N ILE A 181 -0.44 21.95 15.66
CA ILE A 181 0.40 23.13 15.88
C ILE A 181 1.18 22.91 17.17
N PHE A 182 2.50 22.97 17.06
CA PHE A 182 3.42 22.87 18.19
C PHE A 182 4.06 24.22 18.44
N THR A 183 4.13 24.66 19.69
CA THR A 183 4.90 25.84 20.05
C THR A 183 6.39 25.49 20.05
N ARG A 184 7.19 26.22 19.26
CA ARG A 184 8.66 26.14 19.27
C ARG A 184 9.23 27.54 19.51
N GLU A 185 10.49 27.60 19.91
CA GLU A 185 11.21 28.88 20.10
C GLU A 185 11.22 29.73 18.82
N THR A 186 11.28 29.08 17.65
CA THR A 186 11.25 29.73 16.33
C THR A 186 9.84 30.14 15.86
N GLY A 187 8.82 29.97 16.71
CA GLY A 187 7.42 30.23 16.39
C GLY A 187 6.55 28.97 16.25
N PRO A 188 5.26 29.13 15.89
CA PRO A 188 4.34 28.01 15.75
C PRO A 188 4.76 27.08 14.60
N HIS A 189 4.86 25.78 14.89
CA HIS A 189 5.19 24.75 13.93
C HIS A 189 3.95 23.94 13.56
N ARG A 190 3.49 24.10 12.33
CA ARG A 190 2.28 23.49 11.78
C ARG A 190 2.62 22.22 10.98
N SER A 191 2.33 21.07 11.58
CA SER A 191 2.59 19.74 11.02
C SER A 191 1.32 19.13 10.43
N PHE A 192 1.41 18.62 9.21
CA PHE A 192 0.35 17.85 8.55
C PHE A 192 0.67 16.36 8.62
N GLU A 193 -0.36 15.53 8.75
CA GLU A 193 -0.23 14.09 8.60
C GLU A 193 -1.01 13.63 7.36
N MET A 194 -0.31 13.02 6.41
CA MET A 194 -0.94 12.26 5.33
C MET A 194 -1.26 10.86 5.83
N ILE A 195 -2.56 10.58 5.98
CA ILE A 195 -3.07 9.35 6.59
C ILE A 195 -3.14 8.21 5.58
N ARG A 196 -3.61 8.51 4.36
CA ARG A 196 -3.77 7.53 3.29
C ARG A 196 -3.34 8.14 1.96
N PHE A 197 -2.71 7.31 1.13
CA PHE A 197 -2.52 7.57 -0.28
C PHE A 197 -2.79 6.27 -1.05
N ALA A 198 -3.65 6.33 -2.07
CA ALA A 198 -3.95 5.21 -2.94
C ALA A 198 -4.08 5.68 -4.38
N ASN A 199 -3.59 4.86 -5.31
CA ASN A 199 -4.01 4.90 -6.70
C ASN A 199 -5.26 4.02 -6.86
N LEU A 200 -6.03 4.27 -7.90
CA LEU A 200 -7.04 3.34 -8.38
C LEU A 200 -6.37 1.99 -8.66
N ALA A 201 -6.97 0.90 -8.20
CA ALA A 201 -6.40 -0.43 -8.28
C ALA A 201 -6.05 -0.79 -9.73
N HIS A 202 -4.94 -1.50 -9.90
CA HIS A 202 -4.31 -1.83 -11.18
C HIS A 202 -3.77 -0.64 -11.98
N THR A 203 -3.76 0.56 -11.40
CA THR A 203 -3.12 1.74 -11.99
C THR A 203 -1.95 2.25 -11.13
N THR A 204 -1.02 2.96 -11.77
CA THR A 204 -0.01 3.78 -11.08
C THR A 204 -0.07 5.19 -11.65
N VAL A 205 -0.41 6.18 -10.81
CA VAL A 205 -0.35 7.59 -11.21
C VAL A 205 1.07 8.12 -11.00
N VAL A 206 1.85 8.18 -12.09
CA VAL A 206 3.26 8.58 -12.07
C VAL A 206 3.37 10.07 -11.73
N GLY A 207 4.02 10.38 -10.60
CA GLY A 207 4.07 11.74 -10.04
C GLY A 207 2.80 12.16 -9.30
N GLY A 208 1.87 11.23 -9.07
CA GLY A 208 0.58 11.53 -8.44
C GLY A 208 0.71 12.02 -7.00
N LEU A 209 1.51 11.31 -6.19
CA LEU A 209 1.80 11.72 -4.81
C LEU A 209 2.43 13.11 -4.75
N THR A 210 3.45 13.37 -5.58
CA THR A 210 4.11 14.68 -5.69
C THR A 210 3.08 15.78 -5.97
N LYS A 211 2.21 15.57 -6.96
CA LYS A 211 1.21 16.56 -7.36
C LYS A 211 0.21 16.88 -6.24
N LEU A 212 -0.22 15.85 -5.49
CA LEU A 212 -1.11 16.03 -4.34
C LEU A 212 -0.41 16.75 -3.18
N LEU A 213 0.84 16.38 -2.86
CA LEU A 213 1.64 17.06 -1.84
C LEU A 213 1.88 18.53 -2.20
N SER A 214 2.27 18.83 -3.43
CA SER A 214 2.45 20.21 -3.91
C SER A 214 1.17 21.03 -3.79
N HIS A 215 0.01 20.43 -4.05
CA HIS A 215 -1.28 21.10 -3.86
C HIS A 215 -1.53 21.42 -2.38
N VAL A 216 -1.29 20.47 -1.47
CA VAL A 216 -1.43 20.70 -0.02
C VAL A 216 -0.44 21.75 0.48
N VAL A 217 0.80 21.72 0.03
CA VAL A 217 1.82 22.73 0.39
C VAL A 217 1.38 24.12 -0.06
N LYS A 218 0.88 24.26 -1.29
CA LYS A 218 0.40 25.54 -1.81
C LYS A 218 -0.82 26.05 -1.06
N GLU A 219 -1.79 25.19 -0.77
CA GLU A 219 -3.05 25.59 -0.13
C GLU A 219 -2.87 25.88 1.36
N HIS A 220 -2.08 25.06 2.05
CA HIS A 220 -2.01 25.10 3.51
C HIS A 220 -0.71 25.69 4.05
N GLN A 221 0.38 25.73 3.30
CA GLN A 221 1.69 26.19 3.77
C GLN A 221 2.11 25.53 5.11
N PRO A 222 2.14 24.19 5.20
CA PRO A 222 2.61 23.50 6.40
C PRO A 222 4.13 23.63 6.56
N ASN A 223 4.63 23.53 7.80
CA ASN A 223 6.07 23.45 8.05
C ASN A 223 6.64 22.05 7.76
N ASP A 224 5.84 21.01 7.98
CA ASP A 224 6.16 19.66 7.53
C ASP A 224 4.91 18.84 7.19
N ILE A 225 5.14 17.76 6.45
CA ILE A 225 4.16 16.70 6.22
C ILE A 225 4.78 15.39 6.69
N MET A 226 4.11 14.69 7.60
CA MET A 226 4.49 13.36 8.04
C MET A 226 3.54 12.29 7.50
N THR A 227 4.02 11.05 7.45
CA THR A 227 3.23 9.87 7.09
C THR A 227 3.88 8.61 7.64
N TYR A 228 3.15 7.49 7.62
CA TYR A 228 3.64 6.19 8.04
C TYR A 228 3.62 5.22 6.85
N VAL A 229 4.71 4.49 6.69
CA VAL A 229 4.87 3.47 5.66
C VAL A 229 4.84 2.10 6.32
N ASP A 230 3.92 1.25 5.84
CA ASP A 230 3.80 -0.14 6.25
C ASP A 230 5.05 -0.94 5.82
N LEU A 231 5.81 -1.42 6.81
CA LEU A 231 7.08 -2.12 6.61
C LEU A 231 6.90 -3.48 5.93
N GLU A 232 5.69 -4.04 5.94
CA GLU A 232 5.37 -5.29 5.25
C GLU A 232 5.30 -5.14 3.73
N TRP A 233 5.21 -3.90 3.23
CA TRP A 233 5.02 -3.61 1.81
C TRP A 233 6.08 -2.72 1.20
N SER A 234 6.77 -1.91 2.00
CA SER A 234 7.72 -0.92 1.50
C SER A 234 8.69 -0.48 2.57
N VAL A 235 9.94 -0.27 2.16
CA VAL A 235 10.96 0.40 2.99
C VAL A 235 10.96 1.93 2.81
N GLY A 236 10.00 2.47 2.02
CA GLY A 236 9.79 3.91 1.89
C GLY A 236 10.52 4.63 0.76
N GLN A 237 11.19 3.90 -0.16
CA GLN A 237 11.95 4.48 -1.28
C GLN A 237 11.18 5.51 -2.12
N SER A 238 9.86 5.33 -2.30
CA SER A 238 9.03 6.30 -3.03
C SER A 238 8.92 7.63 -2.31
N PHE A 239 8.90 7.63 -0.98
CA PHE A 239 8.84 8.82 -0.13
C PHE A 239 10.21 9.51 -0.07
N GLU A 240 11.30 8.75 0.04
CA GLU A 240 12.66 9.29 0.00
C GLU A 240 12.92 10.08 -1.28
N LYS A 241 12.47 9.56 -2.44
CA LYS A 241 12.54 10.27 -3.74
C LYS A 241 11.76 11.59 -3.77
N GLN A 242 10.83 11.80 -2.85
CA GLN A 242 10.07 13.04 -2.70
C GLN A 242 10.65 13.97 -1.61
N GLY A 243 11.81 13.65 -1.05
CA GLY A 243 12.47 14.44 -0.01
C GLY A 243 12.04 14.09 1.42
N PHE A 244 11.22 13.06 1.63
CA PHE A 244 10.93 12.59 2.98
C PHE A 244 12.17 11.95 3.59
N LYS A 245 12.35 12.14 4.90
CA LYS A 245 13.36 11.48 5.70
C LYS A 245 12.69 10.49 6.65
N ALA A 246 13.24 9.28 6.74
CA ALA A 246 12.87 8.33 7.78
C ALA A 246 13.23 8.90 9.16
N VAL A 247 12.35 8.74 10.14
CA VAL A 247 12.55 9.26 11.50
C VAL A 247 12.71 8.12 12.49
N ASN A 248 11.68 7.28 12.62
CA ASN A 248 11.67 6.16 13.54
C ASN A 248 10.70 5.09 13.05
N ASP A 249 10.91 3.86 13.53
CA ASP A 249 9.97 2.76 13.35
C ASP A 249 9.02 2.70 14.55
N THR A 250 7.82 2.20 14.30
CA THR A 250 6.84 1.83 15.33
C THR A 250 6.94 0.34 15.59
N ASP A 251 6.53 -0.07 16.79
CA ASP A 251 6.43 -1.49 17.13
C ASP A 251 5.41 -2.22 16.25
N LYS A 252 5.43 -3.55 16.34
CA LYS A 252 4.45 -4.43 15.71
C LYS A 252 3.04 -4.11 16.20
N HIS A 253 2.07 -4.11 15.29
CA HIS A 253 0.67 -3.91 15.65
C HIS A 253 -0.04 -5.26 15.74
N LEU A 254 -0.75 -5.49 16.85
CA LEU A 254 -1.59 -6.66 17.04
C LEU A 254 -2.95 -6.47 16.36
N PHE A 255 -3.38 -7.52 15.67
CA PHE A 255 -4.72 -7.71 15.15
C PHE A 255 -5.28 -9.06 15.60
N TRP A 256 -6.60 -9.14 15.65
CA TRP A 256 -7.34 -10.36 15.95
C TRP A 256 -8.12 -10.79 14.72
N VAL A 257 -7.91 -12.02 14.27
CA VAL A 257 -8.57 -12.58 13.09
C VAL A 257 -9.54 -13.66 13.52
N GLN A 258 -10.78 -13.55 13.05
CA GLN A 258 -11.78 -14.58 13.21
C GLN A 258 -11.57 -15.68 12.13
N PRO A 259 -11.27 -16.94 12.48
CA PRO A 259 -10.91 -17.96 11.50
C PRO A 259 -12.03 -18.31 10.52
N GLU A 260 -13.29 -18.24 10.94
CA GLU A 260 -14.42 -18.72 10.13
C GLU A 260 -14.66 -17.86 8.87
N ASN A 261 -14.38 -16.56 8.95
CA ASN A 261 -14.63 -15.59 7.88
C ASN A 261 -13.39 -14.75 7.53
N LEU A 262 -12.26 -15.01 8.17
CA LEU A 262 -11.00 -14.29 8.03
C LEU A 262 -11.12 -12.78 8.28
N LYS A 263 -12.12 -12.35 9.06
CA LYS A 263 -12.30 -10.94 9.36
C LYS A 263 -11.30 -10.50 10.42
N ARG A 264 -10.52 -9.48 10.08
CA ARG A 264 -9.50 -8.86 10.92
C ARG A 264 -10.06 -7.68 11.71
N TYR A 265 -9.73 -7.62 13.00
CA TYR A 265 -10.07 -6.53 13.91
C TYR A 265 -8.80 -5.94 14.55
N PRO A 266 -8.63 -4.60 14.57
CA PRO A 266 -7.61 -4.00 15.41
C PRO A 266 -8.02 -4.14 16.88
N THR A 267 -7.04 -4.20 17.78
CA THR A 267 -7.26 -4.31 19.22
C THR A 267 -8.29 -3.33 19.77
N GLN A 268 -8.29 -2.08 19.30
CA GLN A 268 -9.20 -1.03 19.79
C GLN A 268 -10.63 -1.12 19.22
N ARG A 269 -10.90 -2.07 18.31
CA ARG A 269 -12.22 -2.25 17.68
C ARG A 269 -12.60 -3.73 17.59
N LEU A 270 -12.35 -4.46 18.67
CA LEU A 270 -12.88 -5.81 18.83
C LEU A 270 -14.43 -5.79 18.84
N PRO A 271 -15.09 -6.87 18.39
CA PRO A 271 -16.54 -7.02 18.54
C PRO A 271 -16.99 -6.92 19.99
N GLU A 272 -18.26 -6.59 20.20
CA GLU A 272 -18.85 -6.49 21.54
C GLU A 272 -18.69 -7.80 22.33
N GLY A 273 -18.30 -7.69 23.60
CA GLY A 273 -18.03 -8.84 24.48
C GLY A 273 -16.64 -9.48 24.33
N LEU A 274 -15.87 -9.07 23.31
CA LEU A 274 -14.48 -9.49 23.14
C LEU A 274 -13.49 -8.49 23.73
N THR A 275 -12.45 -9.04 24.35
CA THR A 275 -11.32 -8.32 24.93
C THR A 275 -10.04 -9.05 24.56
N GLU A 276 -8.89 -8.41 24.68
CA GLU A 276 -7.60 -9.06 24.43
C GLU A 276 -7.35 -10.28 25.33
N LEU A 277 -7.98 -10.32 26.51
CA LEU A 277 -7.83 -11.40 27.49
C LEU A 277 -8.64 -12.64 27.11
N ASN A 278 -9.77 -12.49 26.41
CA ASN A 278 -10.69 -13.59 26.12
C ASN A 278 -10.76 -13.96 24.63
N ALA A 279 -10.24 -13.14 23.72
CA ALA A 279 -10.40 -13.36 22.28
C ALA A 279 -9.77 -14.67 21.81
N GLU A 280 -8.60 -15.03 22.33
CA GLU A 280 -7.94 -16.30 22.03
C GLU A 280 -8.74 -17.50 22.54
N ALA A 281 -9.29 -17.40 23.77
CA ALA A 281 -10.17 -18.43 24.33
C ALA A 281 -11.49 -18.58 23.55
N GLN A 282 -11.92 -17.53 22.85
CA GLN A 282 -13.06 -17.54 21.93
C GLN A 282 -12.68 -17.89 20.48
N GLY A 283 -11.45 -18.38 20.25
CA GLY A 283 -11.01 -18.91 18.95
C GLY A 283 -10.47 -17.88 17.97
N TYR A 284 -10.28 -16.62 18.37
CA TYR A 284 -9.63 -15.62 17.52
C TYR A 284 -8.11 -15.83 17.49
N LEU A 285 -7.52 -15.63 16.32
CA LEU A 285 -6.08 -15.76 16.10
C LEU A 285 -5.40 -14.40 16.20
N LYS A 286 -4.22 -14.38 16.85
CA LYS A 286 -3.36 -13.20 16.90
C LYS A 286 -2.56 -13.07 15.62
N VAL A 287 -2.52 -11.87 15.07
CA VAL A 287 -1.72 -11.53 13.90
C VAL A 287 -0.94 -10.25 14.18
N TYR A 288 0.37 -10.29 14.00
CA TYR A 288 1.24 -9.14 14.21
C TYR A 288 1.74 -8.61 12.88
N THR A 289 1.71 -7.28 12.70
CA THR A 289 2.38 -6.65 11.57
C THR A 289 3.87 -6.45 11.84
N ALA A 290 4.66 -6.17 10.81
CA ALA A 290 6.05 -5.73 10.96
C ALA A 290 6.22 -4.29 11.51
N GLY A 291 5.13 -3.61 11.89
CA GLY A 291 5.15 -2.21 12.29
C GLY A 291 5.15 -1.25 11.10
N SER A 292 5.48 0.01 11.33
CA SER A 292 5.52 1.05 10.31
C SER A 292 6.70 1.99 10.51
N ARG A 293 7.20 2.57 9.42
CA ARG A 293 8.24 3.60 9.46
C ARG A 293 7.63 4.98 9.31
N LYS A 294 7.92 5.88 10.24
CA LYS A 294 7.56 7.28 10.14
C LYS A 294 8.49 8.00 9.17
N PHE A 295 7.89 8.75 8.26
CA PHE A 295 8.57 9.62 7.31
C PHE A 295 8.12 11.07 7.51
N VAL A 296 9.05 12.02 7.40
CA VAL A 296 8.78 13.46 7.51
C VAL A 296 9.40 14.20 6.32
N LEU A 297 8.58 15.01 5.64
CA LEU A 297 8.99 15.96 4.63
C LEU A 297 8.95 17.36 5.23
N THR A 298 10.12 17.95 5.47
CA THR A 298 10.23 19.35 5.88
C THR A 298 9.98 20.25 4.68
N ILE A 299 9.14 21.27 4.86
CA ILE A 299 8.85 22.26 3.83
C ILE A 299 9.70 23.49 4.12
N HIS A 300 10.62 23.78 3.20
CA HIS A 300 11.38 25.01 3.25
C HIS A 300 10.55 26.13 2.60
N PRO A 301 10.55 27.33 3.19
CA PRO A 301 9.88 28.50 2.62
C PRO A 301 10.45 28.90 1.26
#